data_AF-A0A1J4V5Z6-F1
#
_entry.id   AF-A0A1J4V5Z6-F1
#
_cell.length_a   1.000
_cell.length_b   1.000
_cell.length_c   1.000
_cell.angle_alpha   90.00
_cell.angle_beta   90.00
_cell.angle_gamma   90.00
#
_symmetry.space_group_name_H-M   'P 1'
#
loop_
_entity.id
_entity.type
_entity.pdbx_description
1 polymer ?
#
loop_
_entity_poly.entity_id
_entity_poly.type
_entity_poly.pdbx_seq_one_letter_code
_entity_poly.pdbx_strand_id
1 'polypeptide(L)' 'MNKISYAVKVDPRLINKVKEYCIGHGLKQGFFVEKALREKLEKEELKEDLLDFKDLHSQEDNAISFEAYLKKRTG' A
#
# COMPACT_ATOMS: atom_id res chain seq x y z
N MET A 1 12.25 17.44 7.70
CA MET A 1 11.13 16.47 7.65
C MET A 1 10.69 16.19 9.08
N ASN A 2 9.49 16.64 9.45
CA ASN A 2 8.94 16.35 10.77
C ASN A 2 8.55 14.88 10.85
N LYS A 3 9.10 14.15 11.83
CA LYS A 3 8.65 12.79 12.17
C LYS A 3 7.61 12.90 13.28
N ILE A 4 6.55 12.10 13.17
CA ILE A 4 5.49 12.00 14.17
C ILE A 4 5.60 10.64 14.84
N SER A 5 5.38 10.58 16.15
CA SER A 5 5.35 9.32 16.89
C SER A 5 4.05 8.57 16.60
N TYR A 6 4.15 7.32 16.18
CA TYR A 6 3.04 6.40 16.01
C TYR A 6 3.24 5.21 16.96
N ALA A 7 2.25 4.95 17.82
CA ALA A 7 2.33 3.92 18.85
C ALA A 7 1.26 2.84 18.60
N VAL A 8 1.71 1.58 18.54
CA VAL A 8 0.85 0.40 18.36
C VAL A 8 1.28 -0.72 19.29
N LYS A 9 0.33 -1.59 19.64
CA LYS A 9 0.63 -2.82 20.35
C LYS A 9 1.11 -3.87 19.36
N VAL A 10 2.25 -4.49 19.66
CA VAL A 10 2.89 -5.52 18.83
C VAL A 10 3.22 -6.71 19.72
N ASP A 11 3.21 -7.91 19.16
CA ASP A 11 3.68 -9.12 19.85
C ASP A 11 5.11 -8.90 20.39
N PRO A 12 5.34 -9.07 21.71
CA PRO A 12 6.67 -8.96 22.31
C PRO A 12 7.74 -9.85 21.65
N ARG A 13 7.36 -11.02 21.11
CA ARG A 13 8.29 -11.91 20.42
C ARG A 13 8.75 -11.31 19.09
N LEU A 14 7.85 -10.64 18.38
CA LEU A 14 8.15 -9.99 17.11
C LEU A 14 9.09 -8.79 17.32
N ILE A 15 8.82 -7.94 18.32
CA ILE A 15 9.68 -6.77 18.56
C ILE A 15 11.11 -7.16 18.97
N ASN A 16 11.27 -8.25 19.73
CA ASN A 16 12.58 -8.78 20.07
C ASN A 16 13.35 -9.25 18.83
N LYS A 17 12.68 -9.99 17.93
CA LYS A 17 13.28 -10.40 16.65
C LYS A 17 13.67 -9.21 15.78
N VAL A 18 12.81 -8.19 15.68
CA VAL A 18 13.12 -6.97 14.92
C VAL A 18 14.32 -6.23 15.51
N LYS A 19 14.40 -6.15 16.84
CA LYS A 19 15.52 -5.53 17.55
C LYS A 19 16.83 -6.27 17.28
N GLU A 20 16.86 -7.59 17.46
CA GLU A 20 18.04 -8.43 17.21
C GLU A 20 18.48 -8.33 15.75
N TYR A 21 17.54 -8.41 14.81
CA TYR A 21 17.81 -8.28 13.38
C TYR A 21 18.42 -6.93 13.04
N CYS A 22 17.83 -5.83 13.53
CA CYS A 22 18.34 -4.49 13.26
C CYS A 22 19.75 -4.28 13.84
N ILE A 23 20.01 -4.77 15.05
CA ILE A 23 21.33 -4.69 15.68
C ILE A 23 22.35 -5.50 14.87
N GLY A 24 22.03 -6.74 14.51
CA GLY A 24 22.92 -7.62 13.75
C GLY A 24 23.29 -7.09 12.37
N HIS A 25 22.45 -6.23 11.77
CA HIS A 25 22.67 -5.66 10.44
C HIS A 25 23.06 -4.16 10.47
N GLY A 26 23.26 -3.56 11.64
CA GLY A 26 23.60 -2.14 11.75
C GLY A 26 22.49 -1.18 11.29
N LEU A 27 21.23 -1.60 11.35
CA LEU A 27 20.08 -0.84 10.88
C LEU A 27 19.37 -0.10 12.03
N LYS A 28 18.86 1.10 11.74
CA LYS A 28 17.98 1.81 12.67
C LYS A 28 16.58 1.19 12.64
N GLN A 29 16.05 0.80 13.79
CA GLN A 29 14.71 0.20 13.90
C GLN A 29 13.62 1.07 13.27
N GLY A 30 13.64 2.38 13.52
CA GLY A 30 12.67 3.30 12.93
C GLY A 30 12.71 3.29 11.40
N PHE A 31 13.90 3.22 10.79
CA PHE A 31 14.04 3.11 9.34
C PHE A 31 13.51 1.77 8.81
N PHE A 32 13.85 0.68 9.50
CA PHE A 32 13.39 -0.66 9.14
C PHE A 32 11.86 -0.76 9.17
N VAL A 33 11.23 -0.28 10.25
CA VAL A 33 9.76 -0.27 10.39
C VAL A 33 9.11 0.66 9.37
N GLU A 34 9.65 1.86 9.16
CA GLU A 34 9.14 2.81 8.17
C GLU A 34 9.15 2.21 6.75
N LYS A 35 10.24 1.53 6.38
CA LYS A 35 10.35 0.83 5.10
C LYS A 35 9.36 -0.34 4.99
N ALA A 36 9.29 -1.18 6.02
CA ALA A 36 8.38 -2.33 6.03
C ALA A 36 6.91 -1.92 5.93
N LEU A 37 6.51 -0.82 6.59
CA LEU A 37 5.16 -0.27 6.48
C LEU A 37 4.86 0.21 5.05
N ARG A 38 5.79 0.93 4.42
CA ARG A 38 5.62 1.40 3.04
C ARG A 38 5.45 0.25 2.06
N GLU A 39 6.35 -0.73 2.10
CA GLU A 39 6.29 -1.91 1.23
C GLU A 39 5.01 -2.72 1.44
N LYS A 40 4.52 -2.79 2.67
CA LYS A 40 3.27 -3.50 2.97
C LYS A 40 2.05 -2.75 2.45
N LEU A 41 2.02 -1.42 2.54
CA LEU A 41 0.95 -0.60 1.97
C LEU A 41 0.89 -0.75 0.45
N GLU A 42 2.01 -0.56 -0.25
CA GLU A 42 2.09 -0.71 -1.71
C GLU A 42 1.59 -2.08 -2.18
N LYS A 43 1.87 -3.14 -1.40
CA LYS A 43 1.40 -4.49 -1.71
C LYS A 43 -0.11 -4.68 -1.50
N GLU A 44 -0.69 -4.09 -0.46
CA GLU A 44 -2.14 -4.18 -0.25
C GLU A 44 -2.90 -3.32 -1.27
N GLU A 45 -2.41 -2.12 -1.59
CA GLU A 45 -2.98 -1.26 -2.64
C GLU A 45 -2.98 -1.98 -3.99
N LEU A 46 -1.85 -2.56 -4.41
CA LEU A 46 -1.80 -3.35 -5.65
C LEU A 46 -2.78 -4.53 -5.65
N LYS A 47 -2.99 -5.16 -4.49
CA LYS A 47 -3.94 -6.27 -4.38
C LYS A 47 -5.38 -5.79 -4.54
N GLU A 48 -5.72 -4.63 -3.95
CA GLU A 48 -7.02 -3.99 -4.12
C GLU A 48 -7.24 -3.60 -5.59
N ASP A 49 -6.27 -2.95 -6.23
CA ASP A 49 -6.34 -2.59 -7.65
C ASP A 49 -6.59 -3.81 -8.56
N LEU A 50 -5.92 -4.93 -8.29
CA LEU A 50 -6.10 -6.16 -9.06
C LEU A 50 -7.49 -6.80 -8.85
N LEU A 51 -8.05 -6.67 -7.65
CA LEU A 51 -9.41 -7.14 -7.36
C LEU A 51 -10.44 -6.27 -8.09
N ASP A 52 -10.29 -4.95 -7.99
CA ASP A 52 -11.15 -4.00 -8.70
C ASP A 52 -11.09 -4.23 -10.21
N PHE A 53 -9.89 -4.43 -10.77
CA PHE A 53 -9.73 -4.74 -12.19
C PHE A 53 -10.49 -6.01 -12.59
N LYS A 54 -10.39 -7.07 -11.79
CA LYS A 54 -11.11 -8.32 -12.04
C LYS A 54 -12.63 -8.14 -11.98
N ASP A 55 -13.12 -7.42 -10.98
CA ASP A 55 -14.55 -7.22 -10.79
C ASP A 55 -15.14 -6.33 -11.89
N LEU A 56 -14.41 -5.28 -12.27
CA LEU A 56 -14.78 -4.34 -13.34
C LEU A 56 -14.60 -4.91 -14.75
N HIS A 57 -13.82 -5.98 -14.94
CA HIS A 57 -13.68 -6.62 -16.25
C HIS A 57 -15.03 -7.05 -16.82
N SER A 58 -15.94 -7.52 -15.97
CA SER A 58 -17.33 -7.86 -16.35
C SER A 58 -18.17 -6.68 -16.83
N GLN A 59 -17.72 -5.45 -16.57
CA GLN A 59 -18.42 -4.21 -16.94
C GLN A 59 -17.86 -3.58 -18.21
N GLU A 60 -16.84 -4.16 -18.85
CA GLU A 60 -16.23 -3.62 -20.07
C GLU A 60 -17.25 -3.46 -21.21
N ASP A 61 -18.15 -4.43 -21.39
CA ASP A 61 -19.20 -4.37 -22.41
C ASP A 61 -20.21 -3.23 -22.16
N ASN A 62 -20.34 -2.77 -20.91
CA ASN A 62 -21.19 -1.65 -20.52
C ASN A 62 -20.46 -0.29 -20.64
N ALA A 63 -19.15 -0.29 -20.90
CA ALA A 63 -18.36 0.92 -20.98
C ALA A 63 -18.58 1.64 -22.33
N ILE A 64 -18.58 2.98 -22.28
CA ILE A 64 -18.55 3.81 -23.49
C ILE A 64 -17.10 4.18 -23.83
N SER A 65 -16.82 4.39 -25.11
CA SER A 65 -15.49 4.89 -25.51
C SER A 65 -15.20 6.26 -24.91
N PHE A 66 -13.92 6.54 -24.67
CA PHE A 66 -13.48 7.81 -24.11
C PHE A 66 -13.92 9.01 -24.99
N GLU A 67 -13.89 8.86 -26.31
CA GLU A 67 -14.38 9.89 -27.24
C GLU A 67 -15.89 10.13 -27.10
N ALA A 68 -16.69 9.08 -26.95
CA ALA A 68 -18.13 9.19 -26.75
C ALA A 68 -18.46 9.86 -25.42
N TYR A 69 -17.67 9.59 -24.37
CA TYR A 69 -17.76 10.28 -23.09
C TYR A 69 -17.47 11.78 -23.22
N LEU A 70 -16.37 12.15 -23.90
CA LEU A 70 -15.98 13.56 -24.08
C LEU A 70 -17.04 14.36 -24.86
N LYS A 71 -17.61 13.78 -25.93
CA LYS A 71 -18.68 14.41 -26.72
C LYS A 71 -19.93 14.69 -25.89
N LYS A 72 -20.30 13.81 -24.96
CA LYS A 72 -21.44 14.05 -24.03
C LYS A 72 -21.19 15.18 -23.04
N ARG A 73 -19.92 15.51 -22.76
CA ARG A 73 -19.52 16.49 -21.73
C ARG A 73 -19.28 17.90 -22.26
N THR A 74 -19.09 18.03 -23.58
CA THR A 74 -18.83 19.30 -24.28
C THR A 74 -20.08 19.90 -24.91
N GLY A 75 -21.26 19.30 -24.69
CA GLY A 75 -22.57 19.81 -25.08
C GLY A 75 -23.27 20.55 -23.96
#